data_AF-A0A5K1A1A2-F1
#
_entry.id   AF-A0A5K1A1A2-F1
#
_cell.length_a   1.000
_cell.length_b   1.000
_cell.length_c   1.000
_cell.angle_alpha   90.00
_cell.angle_beta   90.00
_cell.angle_gamma   90.00
#
_symmetry.space_group_name_H-M   'P 1'
#
loop_
_entity.id
_entity.type
_entity.pdbx_description
1 polymer ?
#
loop_
_entity_poly.entity_id
_entity_poly.type
_entity_poly.pdbx_seq_one_letter_code
_entity_poly.pdbx_strand_id
1 'polypeptide(L)'
;VQGFVQDNRTGQKVAMLVGKWDEAMYYVLGDPSTKPKGYDPMSEAVLLWERDKSIPQTRYNLTPFAISLNELTPGLSEKLPPTDSRLRPDQRHLENGEYEMANAEKLRLEQLQRQ
;
A
#
# COMPACT_ATOMS: atom_id res chain seq x y z
N VAL A 1 11.42 -1.92 10.80
CA VAL A 1 11.39 -3.23 10.13
C VAL A 1 12.82 -3.71 9.95
N GLN A 2 13.09 -4.95 10.32
CA GLN A 2 14.41 -5.58 10.18
C GLN A 2 14.22 -7.02 9.71
N GLY A 3 15.12 -7.50 8.85
CA GLY A 3 15.10 -8.86 8.32
C GLY A 3 16.42 -9.23 7.67
N PHE A 4 16.52 -10.43 7.12
CA PHE A 4 17.69 -10.88 6.36
C PHE A 4 17.27 -11.81 5.23
N VAL A 5 18.13 -11.90 4.22
CA VAL A 5 18.02 -12.86 3.13
C VAL A 5 19.06 -13.95 3.39
N GLN A 6 18.66 -15.21 3.25
CA GLN A 6 19.49 -16.38 3.51
C GLN A 6 19.50 -17.31 2.30
N ASP A 7 20.68 -17.81 1.94
CA ASP A 7 20.80 -18.88 0.96
C ASP A 7 20.29 -20.19 1.58
N ASN A 8 19.31 -20.83 0.94
CA ASN A 8 18.67 -22.02 1.47
C ASN A 8 19.56 -23.28 1.43
N ARG A 9 20.59 -23.30 0.57
CA ARG A 9 21.52 -24.44 0.44
C ARG A 9 22.64 -24.36 1.47
N THR A 10 23.22 -23.19 1.66
CA THR A 10 24.36 -23.00 2.58
C THR A 10 23.93 -22.57 3.97
N GLY A 11 22.70 -22.07 4.13
CA GLY A 11 22.23 -21.44 5.35
C GLY A 11 22.89 -20.09 5.63
N GLN A 12 23.68 -19.53 4.70
CA GLN A 12 24.41 -18.30 4.91
C GLN A 12 23.49 -17.08 4.74
N LYS A 13 23.58 -16.11 5.65
CA LYS A 13 22.95 -14.80 5.46
C LYS A 13 23.72 -14.00 4.40
N VAL A 14 23.01 -13.62 3.34
CA VAL A 14 23.60 -12.92 2.18
C VAL A 14 23.32 -11.43 2.17
N ALA A 15 22.28 -10.98 2.88
CA ALA A 15 21.99 -9.56 3.05
C ALA A 15 21.14 -9.32 4.30
N MET A 16 21.28 -8.14 4.89
CA MET A 16 20.37 -7.60 5.91
C MET A 16 19.42 -6.60 5.26
N LEU A 17 18.14 -6.65 5.63
CA LEU A 17 17.12 -5.66 5.30
C LEU A 17 16.83 -4.80 6.52
N VAL A 18 16.85 -3.48 6.36
CA VAL A 18 16.60 -2.53 7.46
C VAL A 18 15.84 -1.32 6.95
N GLY A 19 14.94 -0.79 7.76
CA GLY A 19 14.21 0.42 7.43
C GLY A 19 12.94 0.59 8.24
N LYS A 20 12.06 1.47 7.78
CA LYS A 20 10.71 1.65 8.30
C LYS A 20 9.73 1.52 7.15
N TRP A 21 8.65 0.79 7.38
CA TRP A 21 7.67 0.45 6.34
C TRP A 21 6.92 1.68 5.79
N ASP A 22 6.90 2.78 6.54
CA ASP A 22 6.25 4.04 6.20
C ASP A 22 7.22 5.13 5.73
N GLU A 23 8.52 4.85 5.64
CA GLU A 23 9.53 5.81 5.18
C GLU A 23 10.36 5.23 4.03
N ALA A 24 11.22 4.26 4.32
CA ALA A 24 12.14 3.67 3.36
C ALA A 24 12.69 2.32 3.87
N MET A 25 13.07 1.46 2.91
CA MET A 25 13.72 0.17 3.12
C MET A 25 15.06 0.13 2.38
N TYR A 26 16.06 -0.41 3.06
CA TYR A 26 17.43 -0.53 2.58
C TYR A 26 17.90 -1.98 2.71
N TYR A 27 18.92 -2.33 1.92
CA TYR A 27 19.68 -3.55 2.13
C TYR A 27 21.16 -3.27 2.34
N VAL A 28 21.81 -4.15 3.10
CA VAL A 28 23.26 -4.19 3.31
C VAL A 28 23.71 -5.60 2.94
N LEU A 29 24.71 -5.73 2.08
CA LEU A 29 25.24 -7.04 1.67
C LEU A 29 26.02 -7.72 2.80
N GLY A 30 25.91 -9.04 2.84
CA GLY A 30 26.56 -9.90 3.84
C GLY A 30 25.81 -9.95 5.18
N ASP A 31 26.48 -10.51 6.18
CA ASP A 31 25.98 -10.62 7.55
C ASP A 31 26.65 -9.56 8.45
N PRO A 32 25.93 -8.51 8.88
CA PRO A 32 26.49 -7.47 9.74
C PRO A 32 26.98 -7.97 11.10
N SER A 33 26.54 -9.15 11.56
CA SER A 33 27.06 -9.76 12.80
C SER A 33 28.51 -10.23 12.67
N THR A 34 29.01 -10.41 11.44
CA THR A 34 30.41 -10.77 11.15
C THR A 34 31.32 -9.54 11.04
N LYS A 35 30.75 -8.33 10.99
CA LYS A 35 31.51 -7.08 10.83
C LYS A 35 32.13 -6.65 12.17
N PRO A 36 33.18 -5.81 12.15
CA PRO A 36 33.86 -5.32 13.37
C PRO A 36 32.91 -4.61 14.34
N LYS A 37 33.25 -4.61 15.63
CA LYS A 37 32.52 -3.81 16.64
C LYS A 37 32.58 -2.32 16.27
N GLY A 38 31.43 -1.66 16.26
CA GLY A 38 31.29 -0.26 15.85
C GLY A 38 31.06 -0.06 14.35
N TYR A 39 30.91 -1.15 13.57
CA TYR A 39 30.45 -1.07 12.19
C TYR A 39 29.06 -0.42 12.13
N ASP A 40 28.92 0.62 11.31
CA ASP A 40 27.65 1.24 10.98
C ASP A 40 27.08 0.60 9.70
N PRO A 41 26.02 -0.22 9.77
CA PRO A 41 25.41 -0.82 8.60
C PRO A 41 24.86 0.20 7.59
N MET A 42 24.55 1.43 8.02
CA MET A 42 24.05 2.45 7.12
C MET A 42 25.13 3.00 6.18
N SER A 43 26.41 2.80 6.48
CA SER A 43 27.53 3.23 5.61
C SER A 43 27.59 2.48 4.27
N GLU A 44 27.12 1.23 4.23
CA GLU A 44 27.06 0.37 3.04
C GLU A 44 25.60 0.12 2.60
N ALA A 45 24.64 0.82 3.20
CA ALA A 45 23.22 0.62 2.90
C ALA A 45 22.85 1.16 1.52
N VAL A 46 22.15 0.32 0.76
CA VAL A 46 21.62 0.66 -0.56
C VAL A 46 20.09 0.72 -0.46
N LEU A 47 19.51 1.80 -1.00
CA LEU A 47 18.06 2.01 -1.02
C LEU A 47 17.37 0.95 -1.91
N LEU A 48 16.36 0.27 -1.37
CA LEU A 48 15.50 -0.66 -2.13
C LEU A 48 14.15 -0.05 -2.48
N TRP A 49 13.55 0.65 -1.53
CA TRP A 49 12.22 1.21 -1.65
C TRP A 49 12.13 2.46 -0.78
N GLU A 50 11.49 3.50 -1.29
CA GLU A 50 11.12 4.68 -0.52
C GLU A 50 9.64 5.00 -0.75
N ARG A 51 8.99 5.51 0.30
CA ARG A 51 7.63 6.02 0.20
C ARG A 51 7.64 7.28 -0.67
N ASP A 52 6.59 7.43 -1.50
CA ASP A 52 6.30 8.70 -2.18
C ASP A 52 6.22 9.86 -1.17
N LYS A 53 6.92 10.95 -1.49
CA LYS A 53 7.00 12.17 -0.67
C LYS A 53 5.78 13.07 -0.87
N SER A 54 5.02 12.87 -1.95
CA SER A 54 3.82 13.64 -2.25
C SER A 54 2.65 13.14 -1.41
N ILE A 55 2.38 13.85 -0.30
CA ILE A 55 1.18 13.64 0.51
C ILE A 55 0.34 14.90 0.37
N PRO A 56 -0.38 15.11 -0.75
CA PRO A 56 -1.41 16.13 -0.76
C PRO A 56 -2.38 15.82 0.37
N GLN A 57 -2.70 16.82 1.20
CA GLN A 57 -3.66 16.64 2.28
C GLN A 57 -5.06 16.50 1.64
N THR A 58 -5.57 15.27 1.59
CA THR A 58 -6.88 14.94 1.04
C THR A 58 -7.89 14.74 2.18
N ARG A 59 -9.19 14.72 1.85
CA ARG A 59 -10.29 14.54 2.82
C ARG A 59 -10.10 13.30 3.71
N TYR A 60 -9.48 12.24 3.19
CA TYR A 60 -9.31 10.96 3.88
C TYR A 60 -7.83 10.52 3.97
N ASN A 61 -6.88 11.44 3.81
CA ASN A 61 -5.43 11.16 3.79
C ASN A 61 -5.03 10.04 2.80
N LEU A 62 -5.75 9.94 1.68
CA LEU A 62 -5.45 9.01 0.59
C LEU A 62 -4.19 9.46 -0.15
N THR A 63 -3.39 8.48 -0.57
CA THR A 63 -2.28 8.69 -1.50
C THR A 63 -2.80 8.95 -2.91
N PRO A 64 -2.01 9.58 -3.80
CA PRO A 64 -2.40 9.73 -5.21
C PRO A 64 -2.76 8.41 -5.88
N PHE A 65 -2.02 7.33 -5.56
CA PHE A 65 -2.34 5.98 -6.02
C PHE A 65 -3.72 5.53 -5.52
N ALA A 66 -4.03 5.69 -4.23
CA ALA A 66 -5.30 5.28 -3.67
C ALA A 66 -6.49 6.07 -4.25
N ILE A 67 -6.32 7.36 -4.53
CA ILE A 67 -7.32 8.19 -5.22
C ILE A 67 -7.65 7.59 -6.60
N SER A 68 -6.63 7.18 -7.36
CA SER A 68 -6.82 6.61 -8.71
C SER A 68 -7.59 5.29 -8.73
N LEU A 69 -7.66 4.56 -7.60
CA LEU A 69 -8.28 3.23 -7.57
C LEU A 69 -9.78 3.27 -7.87
N ASN A 70 -10.49 4.29 -7.38
CA ASN A 70 -11.94 4.39 -7.55
C ASN A 70 -12.40 5.38 -8.65
N GLU A 71 -11.46 5.89 -9.46
CA GLU A 71 -11.77 6.75 -10.58
C GLU A 71 -12.49 5.97 -11.71
N LEU A 72 -13.60 6.52 -12.20
CA LEU A 72 -14.29 6.05 -13.40
C LEU A 72 -13.93 6.98 -14.56
N THR A 73 -12.92 6.58 -15.35
CA THR A 73 -12.54 7.33 -16.54
C THR A 73 -13.60 7.18 -17.64
N PRO A 74 -13.75 8.17 -18.55
CA PRO A 74 -14.70 8.08 -19.66
C PRO A 74 -14.48 6.79 -20.49
N GLY A 75 -15.56 6.05 -20.74
CA GLY A 75 -15.54 4.79 -21.49
C GLY A 75 -15.02 3.57 -20.71
N LEU A 76 -14.61 3.72 -19.45
CA LEU A 76 -14.28 2.57 -18.59
C LEU A 76 -15.53 1.83 -18.13
N SER A 77 -16.58 2.56 -17.73
CA SER A 77 -17.83 1.98 -17.20
C SER A 77 -18.46 0.94 -18.14
N GLU A 78 -18.38 1.16 -19.44
CA GLU A 78 -18.90 0.25 -20.48
C GLU A 78 -18.16 -1.09 -20.56
N LYS A 79 -16.95 -1.17 -19.99
CA LYS A 79 -16.08 -2.35 -20.02
C LYS A 79 -16.01 -3.08 -18.69
N LEU A 80 -16.55 -2.49 -17.62
CA LEU A 80 -16.49 -3.08 -16.29
C LEU A 80 -17.60 -4.12 -16.12
N PRO A 81 -17.32 -5.22 -15.41
CA PRO A 81 -18.39 -6.10 -14.95
C PRO A 81 -19.30 -5.35 -13.96
N PRO A 82 -20.58 -5.74 -13.82
CA PRO A 82 -21.49 -5.10 -12.85
C PRO A 82 -21.04 -5.23 -11.39
N THR A 83 -20.05 -6.09 -11.12
CA THR A 83 -19.47 -6.33 -9.79
C THR A 83 -18.22 -5.51 -9.50
N ASP A 84 -17.74 -4.67 -10.43
CA ASP A 84 -16.58 -3.81 -10.19
C ASP A 84 -16.87 -2.81 -9.07
N SER A 85 -15.95 -2.64 -8.12
CA SER A 85 -16.15 -1.78 -6.94
C SER A 85 -16.39 -0.31 -7.30
N ARG A 86 -15.93 0.15 -8.46
CA ARG A 86 -16.18 1.52 -8.93
C ARG A 86 -17.66 1.83 -9.17
N LEU A 87 -18.46 0.78 -9.40
CA LEU A 87 -19.90 0.84 -9.64
C LEU A 87 -20.72 0.73 -8.34
N ARG A 88 -20.07 0.62 -7.18
CA ARG A 88 -20.74 0.47 -5.89
C ARG A 88 -21.36 1.82 -5.44
N PRO A 89 -22.70 1.94 -5.39
CA PRO A 89 -23.37 3.25 -5.28
C PRO A 89 -23.19 3.93 -3.91
N ASP A 90 -23.17 3.18 -2.81
CA ASP A 90 -22.92 3.71 -1.46
C ASP A 90 -21.54 4.37 -1.35
N GLN A 91 -20.50 3.72 -1.88
CA GLN A 91 -19.14 4.25 -1.93
C GLN A 91 -19.05 5.48 -2.85
N ARG A 92 -19.75 5.49 -4.00
CA ARG A 92 -19.76 6.64 -4.92
C ARG A 92 -20.41 7.88 -4.29
N HIS A 93 -21.56 7.72 -3.64
CA HIS A 93 -22.21 8.81 -2.92
C HIS A 93 -21.33 9.37 -1.80
N LEU A 94 -20.61 8.50 -1.06
CA LEU A 94 -19.69 8.93 -0.03
C LEU A 94 -18.54 9.80 -0.60
N GLU A 95 -17.95 9.38 -1.71
CA GLU A 95 -16.89 10.15 -2.39
C GLU A 95 -17.37 11.52 -2.88
N ASN A 96 -18.62 11.61 -3.34
CA ASN A 96 -19.26 12.87 -3.74
C ASN A 96 -19.71 13.75 -2.54
N GLY A 97 -19.61 13.24 -1.31
CA GLY A 97 -20.05 13.93 -0.09
C GLY A 97 -21.56 13.85 0.17
N GLU A 98 -22.27 12.94 -0.50
CA GLU A 98 -23.72 12.72 -0.41
C GLU A 98 -24.03 11.70 0.70
N TYR A 99 -23.75 12.06 1.96
CA TYR A 99 -23.74 11.11 3.09
C TYR A 99 -25.08 10.40 3.37
N GLU A 100 -26.20 11.09 3.20
CA GLU A 100 -27.54 10.49 3.40
C GLU A 100 -27.81 9.39 2.36
N MET A 101 -27.51 9.69 1.09
CA MET A 101 -27.65 8.73 -0.02
C MET A 101 -26.70 7.54 0.14
N ALA A 102 -25.46 7.80 0.58
CA ALA A 102 -24.48 6.76 0.86
C ALA A 102 -24.99 5.76 1.91
N ASN A 103 -25.56 6.27 3.00
CA ASN A 103 -26.11 5.43 4.07
C ASN A 103 -27.34 4.62 3.61
N ALA A 104 -28.24 5.23 2.83
CA ALA A 104 -29.41 4.56 2.29
C ALA A 104 -29.03 3.40 1.34
N GLU A 105 -28.11 3.65 0.41
CA GLU A 105 -27.62 2.62 -0.52
C GLU A 105 -26.84 1.51 0.19
N LYS A 106 -26.05 1.85 1.21
CA LYS A 106 -25.33 0.87 2.03
C LYS A 106 -26.29 -0.12 2.67
N LEU A 107 -27.35 0.39 3.31
CA LEU A 107 -28.36 -0.45 3.95
C LEU A 107 -29.05 -1.36 2.93
N ARG A 108 -29.43 -0.83 1.76
CA ARG A 108 -30.06 -1.60 0.68
C ARG A 108 -29.16 -2.74 0.19
N LEU A 109 -27.89 -2.46 -0.09
CA LEU A 109 -26.93 -3.47 -0.58
C LEU A 109 -26.68 -4.58 0.45
N GLU A 110 -26.43 -4.23 1.71
CA GLU A 110 -26.17 -5.21 2.75
C GLU A 110 -27.40 -6.06 3.11
N GLN A 111 -28.61 -5.53 2.95
CA GLN A 111 -29.85 -6.31 3.10
C GLN A 111 -29.99 -7.34 1.97
N LEU A 112 -29.74 -6.93 0.72
CA LEU A 112 -29.79 -7.83 -0.43
C LEU A 112 -28.73 -8.93 -0.37
N GLN A 113 -27.53 -8.65 0.18
CA GLN A 113 -26.49 -9.66 0.36
C GLN A 113 -26.82 -10.71 1.43
N ARG A 114 -27.66 -10.35 2.41
CA ARG A 114 -28.05 -11.24 3.52
C ARG A 114 -29.19 -12.19 3.18
N GLN A 115 -29.94 -11.90 2.11
CA GLN A 115 -31.05 -12.71 1.62
C GLN A 115 -30.56 -13.75 0.62
#